data_AF-A0A8C7YLX0-F1
#
_entry.id   AF-A0A8C7YLX0-F1
#
_cell.length_a   1.000
_cell.length_b   1.000
_cell.length_c   1.000
_cell.angle_alpha   90.00
_cell.angle_beta   90.00
_cell.angle_gamma   90.00
#
_symmetry.space_group_name_H-M   'P 1'
#
loop_
_entity.id
_entity.type
_entity.pdbx_description
1 polymer ?
#
loop_
_entity_poly.entity_id
_entity_poly.type
_entity_poly.pdbx_seq_one_letter_code
_entity_poly.pdbx_strand_id
1 'polypeptide(L)'
;MTDLPPSFSGPIVKLMVYPPPPAKGGITVTNEDLHCLNDGEFLNDVIIDFYLKYLVLEKLKKDDAQRIHVFSSFFYKRLNQRERRNATDTTSLPIQKRKHNRVKTWTRHVDLFQKDFIFVPINESAHWYLAVICFPGLEGPVFEKNPLYCGPTPASGSVADFQSEDSIPDHCRPLSPDGDCLDSPSELESSEDECSEDGTLAEEGVPSDVSSLASKPTILKQPCILIMDSLRGPTRSTVVKTLREYLEVEWEVRKGTQRSFSKEVMKGSSPCVPQQDNFSDCGVYVLQYVESFFENPPPRFHLPMNLSEWFPQQRMKTKREEIKELILTLQEQQELNLESKQEETPMGSSKEPDVQETSELKGKVSKMVISP
;
A
#
# COMPACT_ATOMS: atom_id res chain seq x y z
N MET A 1 11.51 3.16 32.03
CA MET A 1 11.42 3.67 30.65
C MET A 1 11.38 5.18 30.78
N THR A 2 12.40 5.87 30.30
CA THR A 2 12.46 7.34 30.35
C THR A 2 11.73 7.89 29.15
N ASP A 3 10.71 8.71 29.35
CA ASP A 3 10.06 9.44 28.27
C ASP A 3 11.09 10.40 27.68
N LEU A 4 11.55 10.10 26.45
CA LEU A 4 12.36 11.03 25.68
C LEU A 4 11.50 12.25 25.36
N PRO A 5 12.07 13.48 25.39
CA PRO A 5 11.33 14.66 24.96
C PRO A 5 10.90 14.50 23.49
N PRO A 6 9.76 15.09 23.08
CA PRO A 6 9.39 15.11 21.67
C PRO A 6 10.51 15.76 20.86
N SER A 7 10.84 15.16 19.71
CA SER A 7 11.93 15.61 18.85
C SER A 7 11.64 16.98 18.23
N PHE A 8 10.38 17.23 17.86
CA PHE A 8 9.90 18.55 17.47
C PHE A 8 9.61 19.45 18.69
N SER A 9 10.01 20.72 18.60
CA SER A 9 9.64 21.74 19.57
C SER A 9 9.35 23.09 18.89
N GLY A 10 8.22 23.69 19.21
CA GLY A 10 7.75 24.94 18.62
C GLY A 10 6.23 24.97 18.41
N PRO A 11 5.69 26.06 17.84
CA PRO A 11 4.29 26.11 17.41
C PRO A 11 4.10 25.22 16.16
N ILE A 12 3.03 24.42 16.16
CA ILE A 12 2.61 23.67 14.98
C ILE A 12 1.98 24.65 13.99
N VAL A 13 2.56 24.74 12.79
CA VAL A 13 2.15 25.60 11.69
C VAL A 13 1.86 24.75 10.47
N LYS A 14 0.68 24.95 9.87
CA LYS A 14 0.32 24.37 8.59
C LYS A 14 1.20 24.95 7.49
N LEU A 15 1.84 24.08 6.71
CA LEU A 15 2.59 24.45 5.51
C LEU A 15 1.68 24.44 4.29
N MET A 16 1.11 23.29 3.94
CA MET A 16 0.36 23.14 2.69
C MET A 16 -0.76 22.09 2.77
N VAL A 17 -1.58 21.97 1.72
CA VAL A 17 -2.59 20.91 1.58
C VAL A 17 -2.41 20.19 0.25
N TYR A 18 -2.35 18.85 0.27
CA TYR A 18 -2.18 18.07 -0.95
C TYR A 18 -3.27 16.98 -1.15
N PRO A 19 -3.94 16.93 -2.32
CA PRO A 19 -3.98 17.97 -3.35
C PRO A 19 -4.66 19.24 -2.82
N PRO A 20 -4.31 20.42 -3.36
CA PRO A 20 -4.84 21.70 -2.90
C PRO A 20 -6.34 21.88 -3.25
N PRO A 21 -7.08 22.72 -2.49
CA PRO A 21 -8.44 23.11 -2.86
C PRO A 21 -8.50 23.68 -4.29
N PRO A 22 -9.56 23.39 -5.09
CA PRO A 22 -10.83 22.76 -4.70
C PRO A 22 -10.85 21.23 -4.72
N ALA A 23 -9.70 20.54 -4.82
CA ALA A 23 -9.67 19.08 -4.80
C ALA A 23 -10.14 18.51 -3.45
N LYS A 24 -10.76 17.33 -3.46
CA LYS A 24 -11.37 16.72 -2.28
C LYS A 24 -10.42 15.78 -1.53
N GLY A 25 -10.57 15.75 -0.20
CA GLY A 25 -9.77 14.91 0.69
C GLY A 25 -8.30 15.33 0.76
N GLY A 26 -8.01 16.63 0.68
CA GLY A 26 -6.66 17.16 0.86
C GLY A 26 -6.08 16.79 2.22
N ILE A 27 -4.85 16.30 2.23
CA ILE A 27 -4.05 16.01 3.43
C ILE A 27 -3.35 17.30 3.81
N THR A 28 -3.47 17.74 5.06
CA THR A 28 -2.76 18.93 5.56
C THR A 28 -1.39 18.48 6.06
N VAL A 29 -0.33 19.17 5.65
CA VAL A 29 1.05 18.92 6.11
C VAL A 29 1.51 20.12 6.92
N THR A 30 2.12 19.87 8.08
CA THR A 30 2.64 20.87 9.02
C THR A 30 4.16 20.84 9.13
N ASN A 31 4.73 21.80 9.84
CA ASN A 31 6.16 21.80 10.21
C ASN A 31 6.55 20.64 11.16
N GLU A 32 5.61 20.13 11.98
CA GLU A 32 5.81 18.92 12.78
C GLU A 32 5.88 17.66 11.90
N ASP A 33 5.02 17.58 10.87
CA ASP A 33 5.09 16.50 9.88
C ASP A 33 6.39 16.57 9.05
N LEU A 34 6.82 17.77 8.66
CA LEU A 34 8.09 17.98 7.94
C LEU A 34 9.29 17.57 8.81
N HIS A 35 9.22 17.75 10.13
CA HIS A 35 10.31 17.39 11.05
C HIS A 35 10.62 15.89 11.04
N CYS A 36 9.63 15.01 10.85
CA CYS A 36 9.86 13.57 10.87
C CYS A 36 10.62 13.04 9.64
N LEU A 37 10.93 13.90 8.66
CA LEU A 37 11.81 13.59 7.54
C LEU A 37 13.30 13.73 7.90
N ASN A 38 13.65 14.42 8.99
CA ASN A 38 15.05 14.52 9.46
C ASN A 38 15.67 13.13 9.72
N ASP A 39 16.99 13.02 9.63
CA ASP A 39 17.70 11.75 9.82
C ASP A 39 17.46 11.14 11.21
N GLY A 40 17.19 9.84 11.26
CA GLY A 40 16.88 9.11 12.49
C GLY A 40 15.42 9.19 12.96
N GLU A 41 14.61 10.11 12.42
CA GLU A 41 13.19 10.24 12.80
C GLU A 41 12.29 9.21 12.08
N PHE A 42 11.31 8.64 12.78
CA PHE A 42 10.32 7.73 12.17
C PHE A 42 9.28 8.52 11.36
N LEU A 43 9.00 8.11 10.11
CA LEU A 43 7.93 8.75 9.33
C LEU A 43 6.56 8.56 9.99
N ASN A 44 5.74 9.63 10.00
CA ASN A 44 4.41 9.61 10.60
C ASN A 44 3.29 9.23 9.59
N ASP A 45 2.06 9.04 10.09
CA ASP A 45 0.90 8.68 9.25
C ASP A 45 0.65 9.72 8.12
N VAL A 46 0.96 11.00 8.35
CA VAL A 46 0.69 12.12 7.42
C VAL A 46 1.66 12.11 6.24
N ILE A 47 2.97 11.99 6.48
CA ILE A 47 3.99 11.94 5.42
C ILE A 47 3.80 10.69 4.54
N ILE A 48 3.46 9.54 5.14
CA ILE A 48 3.14 8.32 4.40
C ILE A 48 1.92 8.54 3.49
N ASP A 49 0.78 8.99 4.03
CA ASP A 49 -0.44 9.16 3.25
C ASP A 49 -0.32 10.31 2.23
N PHE A 50 0.47 11.37 2.51
CA PHE A 50 0.81 12.43 1.57
C PHE A 50 1.57 11.88 0.36
N TYR A 51 2.74 11.27 0.59
CA TYR A 51 3.64 10.94 -0.52
C TYR A 51 3.06 9.84 -1.40
N LEU A 52 2.40 8.84 -0.81
CA LEU A 52 1.67 7.82 -1.57
C LEU A 52 0.56 8.42 -2.44
N LYS A 53 -0.11 9.48 -1.96
CA LYS A 53 -1.13 10.19 -2.75
C LYS A 53 -0.51 11.01 -3.88
N TYR A 54 0.65 11.64 -3.65
CA TYR A 54 1.43 12.32 -4.68
C TYR A 54 1.89 11.35 -5.78
N LEU A 55 2.40 10.16 -5.42
CA LEU A 55 2.77 9.12 -6.39
C LEU A 55 1.57 8.72 -7.28
N VAL A 56 0.38 8.54 -6.69
CA VAL A 56 -0.83 8.16 -7.44
C VAL A 56 -1.35 9.26 -8.37
N LEU A 57 -1.15 10.53 -8.02
CA LEU A 57 -1.67 11.66 -8.80
C LEU A 57 -0.68 12.17 -9.87
N GLU A 58 0.62 12.23 -9.55
CA GLU A 58 1.63 12.88 -10.42
C GLU A 58 2.59 11.89 -11.12
N LYS A 59 2.76 10.66 -10.61
CA LYS A 59 3.68 9.66 -11.21
C LYS A 59 2.97 8.59 -12.05
N LEU A 60 1.69 8.31 -11.77
CA LEU A 60 0.89 7.36 -12.56
C LEU A 60 0.17 8.02 -13.74
N LYS A 61 0.06 7.30 -14.85
CA LYS A 61 -0.89 7.64 -15.92
C LYS A 61 -2.32 7.42 -15.42
N LYS A 62 -3.28 8.18 -15.96
CA LYS A 62 -4.70 8.12 -15.54
C LYS A 62 -5.32 6.72 -15.64
N ASP A 63 -4.89 5.91 -16.59
CA ASP A 63 -5.39 4.54 -16.77
C ASP A 63 -4.78 3.56 -15.75
N ASP A 64 -3.52 3.77 -15.37
CA ASP A 64 -2.84 2.97 -14.35
C ASP A 64 -3.35 3.32 -12.94
N ALA A 65 -3.56 4.61 -12.66
CA ALA A 65 -4.23 5.08 -11.45
C ALA A 65 -5.67 4.52 -11.32
N GLN A 66 -6.39 4.31 -12.43
CA GLN A 66 -7.69 3.63 -12.41
C GLN A 66 -7.58 2.13 -12.06
N ARG A 67 -6.50 1.44 -12.43
CA ARG A 67 -6.24 0.03 -12.05
C ARG A 67 -5.71 -0.13 -10.63
N ILE A 68 -5.31 0.96 -9.96
CA ILE A 68 -4.69 0.95 -8.62
C ILE A 68 -5.65 1.50 -7.55
N HIS A 69 -5.51 1.03 -6.31
CA HIS A 69 -6.04 1.69 -5.12
C HIS A 69 -4.97 1.74 -4.04
N VAL A 70 -4.88 2.86 -3.32
CA VAL A 70 -4.02 2.98 -2.14
C VAL A 70 -4.93 3.34 -0.97
N PHE A 71 -4.86 2.56 0.10
CA PHE A 71 -5.51 2.88 1.35
C PHE A 71 -4.63 3.82 2.18
N SER A 72 -5.27 4.72 2.92
CA SER A 72 -4.64 5.45 4.02
C SER A 72 -4.10 4.47 5.08
N SER A 73 -2.95 4.78 5.68
CA SER A 73 -2.39 4.20 6.91
C SER A 73 -3.44 3.74 7.95
N PHE A 74 -4.44 4.60 8.20
CA PHE A 74 -5.53 4.36 9.14
C PHE A 74 -6.43 3.15 8.82
N PHE A 75 -6.44 2.64 7.58
CA PHE A 75 -7.31 1.54 7.16
C PHE A 75 -7.06 0.26 7.97
N TYR A 76 -5.83 -0.27 7.94
CA TYR A 76 -5.53 -1.52 8.63
C TYR A 76 -5.56 -1.35 10.16
N LYS A 77 -5.07 -0.20 10.65
CA LYS A 77 -5.17 0.30 12.03
C LYS A 77 -6.61 0.26 12.57
N ARG A 78 -7.60 0.60 11.73
CA ARG A 78 -9.04 0.56 12.04
C ARG A 78 -9.68 -0.81 11.84
N LEU A 79 -9.29 -1.54 10.80
CA LEU A 79 -9.74 -2.91 10.52
C LEU A 79 -9.39 -3.86 11.68
N ASN A 80 -8.12 -3.85 12.10
CA ASN A 80 -7.61 -4.75 13.14
C ASN A 80 -7.80 -4.21 14.59
N GLN A 81 -8.48 -3.07 14.76
CA GLN A 81 -8.73 -2.47 16.08
C GLN A 81 -9.48 -3.45 17.01
N ARG A 82 -8.91 -3.70 18.21
CA ARG A 82 -9.52 -4.57 19.23
C ARG A 82 -10.86 -4.00 19.71
N GLU A 83 -11.86 -4.87 19.88
CA GLU A 83 -13.20 -4.47 20.34
C GLU A 83 -13.18 -4.11 21.83
N ARG A 84 -13.90 -3.04 22.21
CA ARG A 84 -14.09 -2.70 23.64
C ARG A 84 -15.08 -3.69 24.25
N ARG A 85 -14.78 -4.20 25.45
CA ARG A 85 -15.51 -5.30 26.13
C ARG A 85 -17.01 -5.07 26.39
N ASN A 86 -17.51 -3.85 26.19
CA ASN A 86 -18.87 -3.43 26.59
C ASN A 86 -19.79 -3.12 25.39
N ALA A 87 -19.46 -3.56 24.17
CA ALA A 87 -20.31 -3.38 22.99
C ALA A 87 -21.35 -4.51 22.89
N THR A 88 -22.58 -4.25 23.35
CA THR A 88 -23.67 -5.25 23.42
C THR A 88 -24.21 -5.66 22.04
N ASP A 89 -24.39 -4.70 21.14
CA ASP A 89 -25.33 -4.84 20.02
C ASP A 89 -24.75 -5.53 18.76
N THR A 90 -23.42 -5.72 18.70
CA THR A 90 -22.74 -6.38 17.57
C THR A 90 -22.33 -7.83 17.85
N THR A 91 -22.64 -8.34 19.05
CA THR A 91 -22.21 -9.65 19.56
C THR A 91 -22.69 -10.87 18.74
N SER A 92 -23.74 -10.70 17.93
CA SER A 92 -24.31 -11.73 17.05
C SER A 92 -23.60 -11.90 15.70
N LEU A 93 -22.83 -10.91 15.24
CA LEU A 93 -22.17 -10.96 13.93
C LEU A 93 -20.85 -11.74 13.98
N PRO A 94 -20.47 -12.47 12.90
CA PRO A 94 -19.12 -13.02 12.73
C PRO A 94 -18.03 -11.94 12.85
N ILE A 95 -16.88 -12.30 13.43
CA ILE A 95 -15.78 -11.39 13.74
C ILE A 95 -15.31 -10.63 12.48
N GLN A 96 -15.22 -11.32 11.35
CA GLN A 96 -14.82 -10.74 10.05
C GLN A 96 -15.79 -9.64 9.61
N LYS A 97 -17.10 -9.86 9.76
CA LYS A 97 -18.13 -8.85 9.46
C LYS A 97 -18.11 -7.67 10.43
N ARG A 98 -17.64 -7.85 11.68
CA ARG A 98 -17.38 -6.72 12.59
C ARG A 98 -16.11 -5.95 12.22
N LYS A 99 -15.01 -6.64 11.86
CA LYS A 99 -13.78 -6.00 11.33
C LYS A 99 -14.13 -5.11 10.14
N HIS A 100 -14.81 -5.69 9.14
CA HIS A 100 -15.25 -4.99 7.93
C HIS A 100 -16.15 -3.79 8.23
N ASN A 101 -17.15 -3.93 9.10
CA ASN A 101 -18.06 -2.83 9.47
C ASN A 101 -17.36 -1.57 10.01
N ARG A 102 -16.15 -1.68 10.57
CA ARG A 102 -15.35 -0.53 11.03
C ARG A 102 -14.72 0.30 9.91
N VAL A 103 -14.58 -0.27 8.70
CA VAL A 103 -13.91 0.31 7.52
C VAL A 103 -14.76 0.35 6.25
N LYS A 104 -15.98 -0.20 6.24
CA LYS A 104 -16.89 -0.27 5.07
C LYS A 104 -17.15 1.04 4.31
N THR A 105 -16.85 2.19 4.92
CA THR A 105 -16.98 3.52 4.29
C THR A 105 -15.79 3.88 3.40
N TRP A 106 -14.60 3.31 3.62
CA TRP A 106 -13.41 3.57 2.79
C TRP A 106 -13.65 3.13 1.34
N THR A 107 -14.28 1.98 1.13
CA THR A 107 -14.61 1.47 -0.20
C THR A 107 -15.90 2.05 -0.79
N ARG A 108 -16.62 2.97 -0.12
CA ARG A 108 -18.01 3.36 -0.50
C ARG A 108 -18.20 3.60 -2.00
N HIS A 109 -17.25 4.27 -2.64
CA HIS A 109 -17.27 4.65 -4.05
C HIS A 109 -16.19 3.97 -4.92
N VAL A 110 -15.66 2.81 -4.51
CA VAL A 110 -14.67 2.04 -5.29
C VAL A 110 -14.95 0.54 -5.19
N ASP A 111 -14.87 -0.17 -6.33
CA ASP A 111 -14.87 -1.63 -6.37
C ASP A 111 -13.42 -2.11 -6.36
N LEU A 112 -13.01 -2.78 -5.27
CA LEU A 112 -11.65 -3.31 -5.12
C LEU A 112 -11.35 -4.45 -6.12
N PHE A 113 -12.37 -5.16 -6.59
CA PHE A 113 -12.20 -6.31 -7.48
C PHE A 113 -12.09 -5.92 -8.96
N GLN A 114 -12.18 -4.62 -9.26
CA GLN A 114 -11.79 -4.03 -10.55
C GLN A 114 -10.34 -3.53 -10.56
N LYS A 115 -9.60 -3.67 -9.46
CA LYS A 115 -8.20 -3.24 -9.34
C LYS A 115 -7.25 -4.37 -9.67
N ASP A 116 -6.15 -4.05 -10.36
CA ASP A 116 -5.01 -4.95 -10.50
C ASP A 116 -4.15 -4.93 -9.22
N PHE A 117 -4.04 -3.80 -8.52
CA PHE A 117 -3.26 -3.68 -7.28
C PHE A 117 -3.93 -2.82 -6.21
N ILE A 118 -3.86 -3.27 -4.95
CA ILE A 118 -4.32 -2.53 -3.78
C ILE A 118 -3.20 -2.46 -2.75
N PHE A 119 -2.74 -1.25 -2.47
CA PHE A 119 -1.67 -0.99 -1.51
C PHE A 119 -2.26 -0.67 -0.13
N VAL A 120 -1.73 -1.33 0.89
CA VAL A 120 -2.09 -1.14 2.30
C VAL A 120 -0.80 -0.86 3.08
N PRO A 121 -0.49 0.40 3.40
CA PRO A 121 0.54 0.75 4.36
C PRO A 121 0.12 0.28 5.76
N ILE A 122 1.03 -0.32 6.51
CA ILE A 122 0.77 -0.84 7.85
C ILE A 122 1.87 -0.39 8.80
N ASN A 123 1.47 0.13 9.96
CA ASN A 123 2.34 0.38 11.10
C ASN A 123 1.88 -0.51 12.26
N GLU A 124 2.73 -1.43 12.70
CA GLU A 124 2.57 -2.19 13.94
C GLU A 124 3.84 -2.01 14.79
N SER A 125 3.68 -1.63 16.07
CA SER A 125 4.81 -1.40 17.01
C SER A 125 5.87 -0.40 16.53
N ALA A 126 5.44 0.70 15.90
CA ALA A 126 6.29 1.74 15.29
C ALA A 126 7.14 1.27 14.09
N HIS A 127 6.87 0.07 13.56
CA HIS A 127 7.50 -0.44 12.35
C HIS A 127 6.54 -0.37 11.15
N TRP A 128 7.00 0.26 10.06
CA TRP A 128 6.26 0.40 8.80
C TRP A 128 6.61 -0.73 7.83
N TYR A 129 5.58 -1.30 7.22
CA TYR A 129 5.69 -2.26 6.14
C TYR A 129 4.48 -2.16 5.20
N LEU A 130 4.59 -2.79 4.03
CA LEU A 130 3.61 -2.66 2.96
C LEU A 130 2.98 -4.02 2.63
N ALA A 131 1.65 -4.10 2.66
CA ALA A 131 0.92 -5.20 2.05
C ALA A 131 0.36 -4.77 0.68
N VAL A 132 0.59 -5.59 -0.35
CA VAL A 132 0.05 -5.36 -1.71
C VAL A 132 -0.84 -6.53 -2.08
N ILE A 133 -2.15 -6.27 -2.26
CA ILE A 133 -3.10 -7.26 -2.76
C ILE A 133 -3.07 -7.17 -4.29
N CYS A 134 -2.65 -8.26 -4.94
CA CYS A 134 -2.50 -8.34 -6.39
C CYS A 134 -3.66 -9.12 -7.01
N PHE A 135 -4.19 -8.58 -8.10
CA PHE A 135 -5.24 -9.13 -8.95
C PHE A 135 -6.44 -9.78 -8.24
N PRO A 136 -7.04 -9.15 -7.21
CA PRO A 136 -8.12 -9.73 -6.41
C PRO A 136 -9.40 -10.08 -7.20
N GLY A 137 -9.58 -9.53 -8.40
CA GLY A 137 -10.67 -9.90 -9.31
C GLY A 137 -10.50 -11.28 -9.95
N LEU A 138 -9.28 -11.67 -10.36
CA LEU A 138 -9.02 -12.90 -11.12
C LEU A 138 -9.39 -14.15 -10.31
N GLU A 139 -9.97 -15.17 -10.95
CA GLU A 139 -10.33 -16.43 -10.29
C GLU A 139 -9.12 -17.34 -9.99
N GLY A 140 -8.03 -17.17 -10.75
CA GLY A 140 -6.79 -17.93 -10.59
C GLY A 140 -5.65 -17.38 -11.44
N PRO A 141 -4.52 -18.11 -11.57
CA PRO A 141 -3.36 -17.68 -12.34
C PRO A 141 -3.64 -17.54 -13.84
N VAL A 142 -3.12 -16.46 -14.42
CA VAL A 142 -3.06 -16.22 -15.87
C VAL A 142 -1.63 -16.45 -16.35
N PHE A 143 -1.50 -17.39 -17.29
CA PHE A 143 -0.22 -17.86 -17.80
C PHE A 143 0.20 -17.15 -19.10
N GLU A 144 1.50 -17.11 -19.34
CA GLU A 144 2.10 -16.73 -20.61
C GLU A 144 1.75 -17.76 -21.69
N LYS A 145 1.25 -17.30 -22.85
CA LYS A 145 0.91 -18.19 -23.97
C LYS A 145 2.18 -18.63 -24.70
N ASN A 146 2.82 -19.70 -24.21
CA ASN A 146 3.88 -20.38 -24.94
C ASN A 146 3.28 -21.12 -26.17
N PRO A 147 3.59 -20.73 -27.43
CA PRO A 147 3.03 -21.38 -28.63
C PRO A 147 3.55 -22.80 -28.86
N LEU A 148 4.62 -23.21 -28.16
CA LEU A 148 5.25 -24.53 -28.25
C LEU A 148 4.77 -25.50 -27.16
N TYR A 149 3.93 -25.04 -26.22
CA TYR A 149 3.45 -25.87 -25.11
C TYR A 149 2.27 -26.75 -25.53
N CYS A 150 2.57 -27.95 -26.03
CA CYS A 150 1.60 -29.05 -26.06
C CYS A 150 1.38 -29.57 -24.63
N GLY A 151 0.25 -29.21 -24.02
CA GLY A 151 -0.13 -29.73 -22.71
C GLY A 151 -0.36 -31.26 -22.72
N PRO A 152 -0.14 -31.95 -21.58
CA PRO A 152 -0.28 -33.39 -21.51
C PRO A 152 -1.72 -33.85 -21.75
N THR A 153 -1.91 -34.81 -22.65
CA THR A 153 -3.17 -35.54 -22.80
C THR A 153 -3.49 -36.32 -21.51
N PRO A 154 -4.77 -36.45 -21.12
CA PRO A 154 -5.15 -37.12 -19.88
C PRO A 154 -4.96 -38.65 -20.00
N ALA A 155 -3.80 -39.13 -19.53
CA ALA A 155 -3.49 -40.55 -19.36
C ALA A 155 -3.37 -40.87 -17.85
N SER A 156 -3.82 -42.07 -17.46
CA SER A 156 -3.91 -42.45 -16.05
C SER A 156 -2.55 -42.71 -15.40
N GLY A 157 -2.33 -42.05 -14.26
CA GLY A 157 -1.79 -42.67 -13.05
C GLY A 157 -0.34 -43.15 -13.04
N SER A 158 0.54 -42.30 -12.50
CA SER A 158 1.48 -42.73 -11.46
C SER A 158 1.85 -41.53 -10.56
N VAL A 159 2.29 -41.80 -9.34
CA VAL A 159 2.84 -40.78 -8.43
C VAL A 159 4.35 -40.95 -8.43
N ALA A 160 5.08 -39.90 -8.83
CA ALA A 160 6.52 -39.82 -8.70
C ALA A 160 6.84 -38.48 -8.04
N ASP A 161 7.22 -38.52 -6.76
CA ASP A 161 7.62 -37.32 -6.02
C ASP A 161 9.07 -36.96 -6.40
N PHE A 162 9.30 -35.70 -6.76
CA PHE A 162 10.61 -35.19 -7.15
C PHE A 162 10.86 -33.86 -6.44
N GLN A 163 11.56 -33.97 -5.31
CA GLN A 163 11.99 -32.84 -4.51
C GLN A 163 13.35 -32.36 -5.05
N SER A 164 13.40 -31.12 -5.53
CA SER A 164 14.62 -30.43 -5.92
C SER A 164 14.64 -29.07 -5.20
N GLU A 165 15.27 -29.02 -4.03
CA GLU A 165 15.46 -27.78 -3.29
C GLU A 165 16.66 -27.01 -3.87
N ASP A 166 16.38 -26.10 -4.81
CA ASP A 166 17.30 -24.99 -5.06
C ASP A 166 17.39 -24.12 -3.80
N SER A 167 18.60 -23.64 -3.48
CA SER A 167 18.92 -22.93 -2.23
C SER A 167 18.29 -21.53 -2.10
N ILE A 168 16.97 -21.48 -1.93
CA ILE A 168 16.22 -20.26 -1.62
C ILE A 168 16.41 -19.90 -0.14
N PRO A 169 16.87 -18.68 0.21
CA PRO A 169 16.96 -18.25 1.60
C PRO A 169 15.61 -18.30 2.33
N ASP A 170 15.59 -18.77 3.58
CA ASP A 170 14.35 -19.02 4.36
C ASP A 170 13.38 -17.83 4.40
N HIS A 171 13.90 -16.60 4.44
CA HIS A 171 13.09 -15.38 4.47
C HIS A 171 12.23 -15.15 3.20
N CYS A 172 12.47 -15.91 2.13
CA CYS A 172 11.67 -15.90 0.90
C CYS A 172 10.86 -17.19 0.69
N ARG A 173 10.82 -18.15 1.62
CA ARG A 173 9.91 -19.31 1.50
C ARG A 173 8.44 -18.85 1.58
N PRO A 174 7.50 -19.47 0.84
CA PRO A 174 6.06 -19.17 0.96
C PRO A 174 5.55 -19.37 2.40
N LEU A 175 4.55 -18.58 2.82
CA LEU A 175 4.13 -18.55 4.22
C LEU A 175 3.52 -19.90 4.68
N SER A 176 4.30 -20.63 5.47
CA SER A 176 4.00 -21.94 6.05
C SER A 176 2.70 -21.99 6.88
N PRO A 177 2.10 -23.18 7.06
CA PRO A 177 1.01 -23.38 8.01
C PRO A 177 1.57 -23.67 9.41
N ASP A 178 1.77 -22.61 10.20
CA ASP A 178 2.15 -22.76 11.61
C ASP A 178 1.11 -23.55 12.41
N GLY A 179 1.59 -24.49 13.24
CA GLY A 179 0.83 -25.11 14.33
C GLY A 179 1.33 -24.58 15.68
N ASP A 180 0.50 -24.67 16.73
CA ASP A 180 0.79 -24.07 18.03
C ASP A 180 1.86 -24.82 18.86
N CYS A 181 2.52 -24.06 19.75
CA CYS A 181 3.02 -24.42 21.11
C CYS A 181 4.53 -24.31 21.44
N LEU A 182 4.83 -23.33 22.30
CA LEU A 182 5.56 -23.43 23.59
C LEU A 182 7.09 -23.69 23.68
N ASP A 183 7.79 -22.60 24.04
CA ASP A 183 8.84 -22.45 25.07
C ASP A 183 10.30 -23.00 24.93
N SER A 184 11.18 -22.31 25.68
CA SER A 184 12.67 -22.22 25.65
C SER A 184 13.44 -23.18 26.60
N PRO A 185 14.81 -23.16 26.76
CA PRO A 185 15.95 -22.64 25.94
C PRO A 185 17.22 -23.59 25.90
N SER A 186 18.41 -23.05 25.53
CA SER A 186 19.82 -23.52 25.75
C SER A 186 20.36 -24.66 24.85
N GLU A 187 21.64 -24.80 24.45
CA GLU A 187 22.95 -24.07 24.65
C GLU A 187 23.63 -23.81 23.26
N LEU A 188 24.58 -22.87 23.04
CA LEU A 188 26.07 -23.01 22.98
C LEU A 188 26.58 -24.34 22.36
N GLU A 189 27.57 -24.50 21.44
CA GLU A 189 28.79 -23.79 20.94
C GLU A 189 29.10 -24.29 19.48
N SER A 190 30.11 -23.90 18.64
CA SER A 190 31.22 -22.90 18.53
C SER A 190 31.75 -22.91 17.05
N SER A 191 32.87 -22.20 16.74
CA SER A 191 34.02 -22.54 15.82
C SER A 191 33.82 -23.27 14.45
N GLU A 192 34.58 -23.06 13.36
CA GLU A 192 35.54 -22.05 12.81
C GLU A 192 36.14 -22.66 11.50
N ASP A 193 36.82 -21.86 10.65
CA ASP A 193 37.79 -22.28 9.60
C ASP A 193 37.31 -23.20 8.43
N GLU A 194 37.93 -23.28 7.24
CA GLU A 194 38.92 -22.42 6.53
C GLU A 194 38.79 -22.68 5.01
N CYS A 195 39.44 -21.86 4.17
CA CYS A 195 39.51 -22.08 2.72
C CYS A 195 40.44 -23.23 2.30
N SER A 196 40.14 -23.88 1.16
CA SER A 196 41.15 -24.58 0.37
C SER A 196 40.77 -24.61 -1.12
N GLU A 197 41.73 -24.26 -1.97
CA GLU A 197 41.65 -24.35 -3.43
C GLU A 197 42.38 -25.62 -3.91
N ASP A 198 41.79 -26.36 -4.85
CA ASP A 198 42.51 -26.89 -6.02
C ASP A 198 41.51 -27.19 -7.15
N GLY A 199 41.97 -27.18 -8.40
CA GLY A 199 41.13 -27.34 -9.59
C GLY A 199 41.44 -28.61 -10.38
N THR A 200 40.45 -29.11 -11.12
CA THR A 200 40.69 -30.05 -12.24
C THR A 200 39.80 -29.69 -13.42
N LEU A 201 40.39 -29.68 -14.62
CA LEU A 201 39.69 -29.43 -15.87
C LEU A 201 39.15 -30.75 -16.44
N ALA A 202 37.84 -30.82 -16.67
CA ALA A 202 37.18 -31.87 -17.43
C ALA A 202 35.97 -31.28 -18.18
N GLU A 203 36.21 -30.81 -19.40
CA GLU A 203 35.18 -30.32 -20.31
C GLU A 203 34.63 -31.42 -21.24
N GLU A 204 33.51 -31.11 -21.89
CA GLU A 204 32.82 -31.91 -22.91
C GLU A 204 32.23 -33.26 -22.48
N GLY A 205 30.92 -33.27 -22.26
CA GLY A 205 30.13 -34.45 -21.91
C GLY A 205 28.63 -34.26 -22.08
N VAL A 206 28.17 -33.69 -23.20
CA VAL A 206 26.77 -33.33 -23.44
C VAL A 206 25.91 -34.50 -23.95
N PRO A 207 24.95 -35.04 -23.17
CA PRO A 207 23.78 -35.72 -23.72
C PRO A 207 22.76 -34.67 -24.17
N SER A 208 22.37 -34.69 -25.45
CA SER A 208 21.40 -33.76 -26.01
C SER A 208 19.96 -34.15 -25.66
N ASP A 209 19.53 -33.80 -24.45
CA ASP A 209 18.18 -34.12 -23.98
C ASP A 209 17.13 -33.14 -24.56
N VAL A 210 16.64 -33.45 -25.77
CA VAL A 210 15.67 -32.66 -26.56
C VAL A 210 14.24 -32.70 -25.97
N SER A 211 14.12 -33.00 -24.68
CA SER A 211 12.88 -33.08 -23.90
C SER A 211 12.51 -31.78 -23.17
N SER A 212 13.49 -30.89 -22.94
CA SER A 212 13.36 -29.71 -22.07
C SER A 212 12.55 -28.52 -22.66
N LEU A 213 12.16 -28.56 -23.94
CA LEU A 213 11.45 -27.45 -24.61
C LEU A 213 10.01 -27.22 -24.10
N ALA A 214 9.42 -28.18 -23.38
CA ALA A 214 8.14 -28.02 -22.70
C ALA A 214 8.29 -27.25 -21.35
N SER A 215 8.78 -26.01 -21.42
CA SER A 215 8.97 -25.16 -20.24
C SER A 215 7.68 -24.99 -19.43
N LYS A 216 7.77 -25.13 -18.10
CA LYS A 216 6.64 -24.97 -17.17
C LYS A 216 5.96 -23.61 -17.42
N PRO A 217 4.62 -23.52 -17.53
CA PRO A 217 3.95 -22.31 -17.98
C PRO A 217 4.17 -21.14 -17.01
N THR A 218 4.73 -20.03 -17.52
CA THR A 218 5.04 -18.83 -16.74
C THR A 218 3.78 -18.17 -16.18
N ILE A 219 3.71 -17.92 -14.87
CA ILE A 219 2.62 -17.13 -14.27
C ILE A 219 2.90 -15.64 -14.50
N LEU A 220 2.07 -14.99 -15.32
CA LEU A 220 2.13 -13.54 -15.55
C LEU A 220 1.37 -12.77 -14.47
N LYS A 221 0.16 -13.21 -14.13
CA LYS A 221 -0.69 -12.61 -13.07
C LYS A 221 -1.31 -13.72 -12.22
N GLN A 222 -1.48 -13.52 -10.91
CA GLN A 222 -2.33 -14.38 -10.07
C GLN A 222 -2.84 -13.64 -8.82
N PRO A 223 -3.97 -14.05 -8.22
CA PRO A 223 -4.41 -13.53 -6.94
C PRO A 223 -3.39 -13.84 -5.84
N CYS A 224 -2.78 -12.82 -5.24
CA CYS A 224 -1.87 -13.00 -4.10
C CYS A 224 -1.84 -11.76 -3.19
N ILE A 225 -1.22 -11.91 -2.02
CA ILE A 225 -0.91 -10.80 -1.11
C ILE A 225 0.59 -10.85 -0.86
N LEU A 226 1.28 -9.82 -1.34
CA LEU A 226 2.71 -9.60 -1.10
C LEU A 226 2.89 -8.81 0.21
N ILE A 227 3.88 -9.20 1.01
CA ILE A 227 4.33 -8.45 2.20
C ILE A 227 5.75 -7.95 1.96
N MET A 228 5.89 -6.65 1.69
CA MET A 228 7.17 -5.99 1.49
C MET A 228 7.58 -5.34 2.81
N ASP A 229 8.70 -5.79 3.37
CA ASP A 229 9.24 -5.33 4.65
C ASP A 229 10.76 -5.15 4.53
N SER A 230 11.25 -3.99 4.98
CA SER A 230 12.66 -3.60 4.97
C SER A 230 13.44 -4.18 6.15
N LEU A 231 12.77 -4.66 7.20
CA LEU A 231 13.37 -5.38 8.32
C LEU A 231 13.07 -6.88 8.24
N ARG A 232 14.10 -7.69 8.50
CA ARG A 232 13.95 -9.12 8.78
C ARG A 232 13.16 -9.28 10.09
N GLY A 233 12.14 -10.15 10.07
CA GLY A 233 11.28 -10.37 11.23
C GLY A 233 10.32 -11.55 11.02
N PRO A 234 9.43 -11.82 12.01
CA PRO A 234 8.48 -12.92 11.94
C PRO A 234 7.46 -12.73 10.82
N THR A 235 6.96 -13.86 10.29
CA THR A 235 6.01 -13.85 9.16
C THR A 235 4.74 -13.08 9.50
N ARG A 236 4.28 -12.21 8.59
CA ARG A 236 3.05 -11.43 8.77
C ARG A 236 1.79 -12.24 8.40
N SER A 237 1.77 -13.53 8.74
CA SER A 237 0.70 -14.49 8.41
C SER A 237 -0.69 -14.02 8.88
N THR A 238 -0.76 -13.39 10.05
CA THR A 238 -1.99 -12.79 10.63
C THR A 238 -2.51 -11.58 9.85
N VAL A 239 -1.62 -10.78 9.25
CA VAL A 239 -1.98 -9.66 8.35
C VAL A 239 -2.64 -10.21 7.10
N VAL A 240 -1.97 -11.17 6.45
CA VAL A 240 -2.48 -11.81 5.23
C VAL A 240 -3.83 -12.48 5.51
N LYS A 241 -4.00 -13.19 6.63
CA LYS A 241 -5.30 -13.73 7.06
C LYS A 241 -6.35 -12.63 7.20
N THR A 242 -6.06 -11.55 7.92
CA THR A 242 -7.00 -10.45 8.17
C THR A 242 -7.41 -9.73 6.87
N LEU A 243 -6.49 -9.60 5.90
CA LEU A 243 -6.78 -9.03 4.58
C LEU A 243 -7.65 -9.96 3.73
N ARG A 244 -7.41 -11.29 3.74
CA ARG A 244 -8.29 -12.25 3.06
C ARG A 244 -9.71 -12.25 3.68
N GLU A 245 -9.82 -12.32 5.00
CA GLU A 245 -11.09 -12.21 5.73
C GLU A 245 -11.85 -10.91 5.41
N TYR A 246 -11.13 -9.82 5.16
CA TYR A 246 -11.71 -8.55 4.72
C TYR A 246 -12.23 -8.61 3.27
N LEU A 247 -11.47 -9.22 2.34
CA LEU A 247 -11.87 -9.39 0.94
C LEU A 247 -13.09 -10.30 0.78
N GLU A 248 -13.24 -11.34 1.61
CA GLU A 248 -14.43 -12.20 1.60
C GLU A 248 -15.71 -11.40 1.93
N VAL A 249 -15.66 -10.56 2.97
CA VAL A 249 -16.81 -9.72 3.35
C VAL A 249 -17.04 -8.56 2.37
N GLU A 250 -15.98 -7.92 1.86
CA GLU A 250 -16.11 -6.88 0.84
C GLU A 250 -16.66 -7.45 -0.48
N TRP A 251 -16.31 -8.68 -0.86
CA TRP A 251 -16.90 -9.37 -2.01
C TRP A 251 -18.39 -9.65 -1.80
N GLU A 252 -18.79 -10.16 -0.63
CA GLU A 252 -20.21 -10.36 -0.29
C GLU A 252 -21.00 -9.05 -0.40
N VAL A 253 -20.45 -7.95 0.13
CA VAL A 253 -21.05 -6.61 0.11
C VAL A 253 -21.08 -5.99 -1.30
N ARG A 254 -20.12 -6.27 -2.18
CA ARG A 254 -20.02 -5.67 -3.52
C ARG A 254 -20.67 -6.47 -4.64
N LYS A 255 -20.67 -7.80 -4.54
CA LYS A 255 -21.10 -8.71 -5.60
C LYS A 255 -22.40 -9.46 -5.27
N GLY A 256 -22.83 -9.44 -4.00
CA GLY A 256 -24.03 -10.17 -3.55
C GLY A 256 -23.91 -11.69 -3.55
N THR A 257 -22.70 -12.21 -3.80
CA THR A 257 -22.36 -13.64 -3.81
C THR A 257 -21.26 -13.91 -2.79
N GLN A 258 -21.06 -15.16 -2.38
CA GLN A 258 -19.90 -15.53 -1.57
C GLN A 258 -18.74 -15.99 -2.45
N ARG A 259 -17.53 -15.62 -2.06
CA ARG A 259 -16.28 -16.07 -2.68
C ARG A 259 -15.25 -16.32 -1.58
N SER A 260 -14.63 -17.49 -1.62
CA SER A 260 -13.51 -17.83 -0.75
C SER A 260 -12.25 -17.12 -1.21
N PHE A 261 -11.51 -16.52 -0.27
CA PHE A 261 -10.13 -16.11 -0.46
C PHE A 261 -9.28 -16.94 0.50
N SER A 262 -9.19 -18.25 0.28
CA SER A 262 -8.41 -19.16 1.11
C SER A 262 -6.88 -19.02 0.89
N LYS A 263 -6.07 -19.76 1.65
CA LYS A 263 -4.60 -19.78 1.48
C LYS A 263 -4.19 -20.29 0.09
N GLU A 264 -5.01 -21.17 -0.49
CA GLU A 264 -4.78 -21.86 -1.76
C GLU A 264 -5.15 -20.96 -2.95
N VAL A 265 -6.28 -20.24 -2.85
CA VAL A 265 -6.80 -19.32 -3.88
C VAL A 265 -6.02 -18.00 -3.92
N MET A 266 -5.63 -17.47 -2.76
CA MET A 266 -4.88 -16.21 -2.66
C MET A 266 -3.68 -16.37 -1.73
N LYS A 267 -2.55 -16.81 -2.30
CA LYS A 267 -1.33 -17.09 -1.54
C LYS A 267 -0.75 -15.81 -0.91
N GLY A 268 -0.20 -15.96 0.29
CA GLY A 268 0.62 -14.93 0.94
C GLY A 268 2.10 -15.22 0.70
N SER A 269 2.90 -14.20 0.41
CA SER A 269 4.34 -14.33 0.21
C SER A 269 5.06 -13.04 0.60
N SER A 270 6.22 -13.16 1.24
CA SER A 270 7.16 -12.07 1.40
C SER A 270 8.17 -12.14 0.24
N PRO A 271 8.14 -11.23 -0.76
CA PRO A 271 9.22 -11.12 -1.72
C PRO A 271 10.54 -10.74 -1.04
N CYS A 272 11.67 -11.22 -1.55
CA CYS A 272 12.99 -10.72 -1.15
C CYS A 272 13.11 -9.27 -1.63
N VAL A 273 13.06 -8.26 -0.76
CA VAL A 273 13.11 -6.83 -1.13
C VAL A 273 14.34 -6.13 -0.54
N PRO A 274 14.80 -4.98 -1.09
CA PRO A 274 15.91 -4.23 -0.53
C PRO A 274 15.65 -3.93 0.94
N GLN A 275 16.55 -4.39 1.81
CA GLN A 275 16.47 -4.24 3.27
C GLN A 275 17.09 -2.91 3.72
N GLN A 276 16.69 -2.42 4.89
CA GLN A 276 17.32 -1.25 5.53
C GLN A 276 18.53 -1.66 6.38
N ASP A 277 19.48 -0.73 6.52
CA ASP A 277 20.69 -0.86 7.35
C ASP A 277 20.56 -0.18 8.73
N ASN A 278 19.50 0.62 8.93
CA ASN A 278 19.23 1.41 10.13
C ASN A 278 17.87 1.04 10.76
N PHE A 279 17.42 1.81 11.76
CA PHE A 279 16.17 1.52 12.50
C PHE A 279 14.99 2.46 12.19
N SER A 280 15.23 3.61 11.56
CA SER A 280 14.23 4.68 11.36
C SER A 280 13.51 4.63 10.01
N ASP A 281 14.15 4.04 8.99
CA ASP A 281 13.78 4.30 7.59
C ASP A 281 12.68 3.38 7.05
N CYS A 282 12.05 2.54 7.87
CA CYS A 282 11.02 1.60 7.43
C CYS A 282 9.86 2.29 6.68
N GLY A 283 9.47 3.50 7.10
CA GLY A 283 8.51 4.33 6.37
C GLY A 283 9.03 4.79 5.00
N VAL A 284 10.32 5.16 4.92
CA VAL A 284 10.99 5.60 3.69
C VAL A 284 11.08 4.45 2.68
N TYR A 285 11.40 3.23 3.14
CA TYR A 285 11.38 2.03 2.30
C TYR A 285 9.96 1.68 1.82
N VAL A 286 8.92 1.83 2.65
CA VAL A 286 7.51 1.67 2.21
C VAL A 286 7.17 2.63 1.07
N LEU A 287 7.63 3.88 1.11
CA LEU A 287 7.43 4.85 0.03
C LEU A 287 8.19 4.45 -1.24
N GLN A 288 9.46 4.04 -1.13
CA GLN A 288 10.25 3.62 -2.28
C GLN A 288 9.75 2.30 -2.88
N TYR A 289 9.19 1.36 -2.11
CA TYR A 289 8.55 0.16 -2.63
C TYR A 289 7.37 0.48 -3.55
N VAL A 290 6.52 1.46 -3.18
CA VAL A 290 5.40 1.89 -4.04
C VAL A 290 5.89 2.66 -5.27
N GLU A 291 6.89 3.53 -5.11
CA GLU A 291 7.50 4.28 -6.22
C GLU A 291 8.15 3.35 -7.25
N SER A 292 8.94 2.36 -6.80
CA SER A 292 9.52 1.33 -7.66
C SER A 292 8.46 0.41 -8.28
N PHE A 293 7.33 0.17 -7.61
CA PHE A 293 6.18 -0.53 -8.22
C PHE A 293 5.56 0.28 -9.36
N PHE A 294 5.53 1.62 -9.25
CA PHE A 294 4.94 2.48 -10.29
C PHE A 294 5.91 2.73 -11.46
N GLU A 295 7.21 2.83 -11.19
CA GLU A 295 8.25 2.97 -12.23
C GLU A 295 8.52 1.65 -12.97
N ASN A 296 8.73 0.55 -12.22
CA ASN A 296 9.17 -0.75 -12.72
C ASN A 296 8.44 -1.89 -11.98
N PRO A 297 7.13 -2.11 -12.25
CA PRO A 297 6.35 -3.16 -11.59
C PRO A 297 6.92 -4.57 -11.88
N PRO A 298 6.76 -5.54 -10.96
CA PRO A 298 7.21 -6.91 -11.18
C PRO A 298 6.58 -7.49 -12.47
N PRO A 299 7.38 -8.01 -13.43
CA PRO A 299 6.87 -8.45 -14.74
C PRO A 299 6.13 -9.79 -14.69
N ARG A 300 6.29 -10.54 -13.60
CA ARG A 300 5.74 -11.88 -13.37
C ARG A 300 5.35 -12.01 -11.91
N PHE A 301 4.26 -12.71 -11.63
CA PHE A 301 3.73 -12.90 -10.27
C PHE A 301 3.85 -14.35 -9.79
N HIS A 302 4.84 -15.09 -10.31
CA HIS A 302 5.27 -16.36 -9.72
C HIS A 302 5.78 -16.13 -8.28
N LEU A 303 5.60 -17.11 -7.40
CA LEU A 303 5.93 -17.00 -5.97
C LEU A 303 6.81 -18.19 -5.55
N PRO A 304 7.89 -17.96 -4.77
CA PRO A 304 8.33 -16.66 -4.25
C PRO A 304 8.95 -15.76 -5.33
N MET A 305 9.12 -14.49 -5.01
CA MET A 305 9.60 -13.45 -5.92
C MET A 305 10.85 -12.78 -5.32
N ASN A 306 11.93 -12.70 -6.09
CA ASN A 306 13.13 -11.96 -5.71
C ASN A 306 13.13 -10.57 -6.37
N LEU A 307 13.29 -9.55 -5.54
CA LEU A 307 13.36 -8.11 -5.86
C LEU A 307 14.54 -7.44 -5.12
N SER A 308 15.55 -8.19 -4.68
CA SER A 308 16.69 -7.66 -3.87
C SER A 308 17.39 -6.46 -4.52
N GLU A 309 17.50 -6.45 -5.85
CA GLU A 309 18.14 -5.39 -6.64
C GLU A 309 17.15 -4.40 -7.28
N TRP A 310 15.91 -4.31 -6.78
CA TRP A 310 14.84 -3.52 -7.41
C TRP A 310 15.09 -2.00 -7.42
N PHE A 311 15.93 -1.52 -6.50
CA PHE A 311 16.52 -0.18 -6.55
C PHE A 311 17.86 -0.17 -5.80
N PRO A 312 18.85 0.65 -6.23
CA PRO A 312 20.11 0.77 -5.52
C PRO A 312 19.93 1.46 -4.17
N GLN A 313 20.59 0.96 -3.12
CA GLN A 313 20.53 1.52 -1.76
C GLN A 313 20.93 3.01 -1.70
N GLN A 314 21.71 3.51 -2.68
CA GLN A 314 22.03 4.92 -2.79
C GLN A 314 20.79 5.83 -2.96
N ARG A 315 19.68 5.33 -3.55
CA ARG A 315 18.41 6.07 -3.68
C ARG A 315 17.73 6.32 -2.33
N MET A 316 18.04 5.52 -1.30
CA MET A 316 17.47 5.72 0.04
C MET A 316 18.10 6.90 0.78
N LYS A 317 19.41 7.12 0.59
CA LYS A 317 20.17 8.18 1.27
C LYS A 317 19.73 9.59 0.91
N THR A 318 19.13 9.79 -0.27
CA THR A 318 18.56 11.08 -0.70
C THR A 318 17.07 11.19 -0.41
N LYS A 319 16.39 10.09 -0.06
CA LYS A 319 14.93 10.01 -0.17
C LYS A 319 14.18 10.88 0.83
N ARG A 320 14.74 11.04 2.03
CA ARG A 320 14.24 11.97 3.06
C ARG A 320 14.22 13.41 2.55
N GLU A 321 15.33 13.86 1.97
CA GLU A 321 15.48 15.21 1.43
C GLU A 321 14.64 15.42 0.16
N GLU A 322 14.54 14.42 -0.73
CA GLU A 322 13.64 14.45 -1.91
C GLU A 322 12.17 14.72 -1.53
N ILE A 323 11.68 14.09 -0.45
CA ILE A 323 10.29 14.27 0.02
C ILE A 323 10.14 15.65 0.69
N LYS A 324 11.15 16.11 1.43
CA LYS A 324 11.17 17.40 2.13
C LYS A 324 11.18 18.58 1.15
N GLU A 325 12.07 18.57 0.17
CA GLU A 325 12.13 19.57 -0.91
C GLU A 325 10.87 19.58 -1.77
N LEU A 326 10.26 18.42 -2.01
CA LEU A 326 8.95 18.34 -2.67
C LEU A 326 7.85 19.05 -1.86
N ILE A 327 7.82 18.89 -0.53
CA ILE A 327 6.82 19.56 0.33
C ILE A 327 7.01 21.08 0.30
N LEU A 328 8.25 21.56 0.40
CA LEU A 328 8.57 22.99 0.33
C LEU A 328 8.22 23.59 -1.04
N THR A 329 8.57 22.89 -2.12
CA THR A 329 8.20 23.27 -3.50
C THR A 329 6.66 23.35 -3.66
N LEU A 330 5.92 22.38 -3.11
CA LEU A 330 4.45 22.37 -3.16
C LEU A 330 3.79 23.43 -2.24
N GLN A 331 4.51 23.92 -1.22
CA GLN A 331 4.09 25.05 -0.40
C GLN A 331 4.26 26.37 -1.16
N GLU A 332 5.45 26.67 -1.67
CA GLU A 332 5.73 27.90 -2.45
C GLU A 332 4.76 28.02 -3.63
N GLN A 333 4.53 26.93 -4.37
CA GLN A 333 3.54 26.88 -5.44
C GLN A 333 2.12 27.18 -4.97
N GLN A 334 1.72 26.80 -3.74
CA GLN A 334 0.39 27.12 -3.20
C GLN A 334 0.29 28.58 -2.75
N GLU A 335 1.35 29.15 -2.20
CA GLU A 335 1.41 30.56 -1.77
C GLU A 335 1.33 31.51 -2.98
N LEU A 336 2.14 31.30 -4.02
CA LEU A 336 2.08 32.06 -5.28
C LEU A 336 0.71 31.92 -5.98
N ASN A 337 0.07 30.76 -5.88
CA ASN A 337 -1.30 30.50 -6.38
C ASN A 337 -2.41 31.14 -5.51
N LEU A 338 -2.09 31.71 -4.36
CA LEU A 338 -3.02 32.46 -3.51
C LEU A 338 -2.84 33.97 -3.66
N GLU A 339 -1.61 34.44 -3.87
CA GLU A 339 -1.30 35.85 -4.12
C GLU A 339 -1.87 36.33 -5.46
N SER A 340 -1.56 35.61 -6.55
CA SER A 340 -2.11 35.87 -7.90
C SER A 340 -3.64 35.97 -7.93
N LYS A 341 -4.35 35.11 -7.18
CA LYS A 341 -5.82 35.15 -7.09
C LYS A 341 -6.37 36.31 -6.28
N GLN A 342 -5.58 36.93 -5.40
CA GLN A 342 -5.96 38.16 -4.72
C GLN A 342 -5.78 39.37 -5.64
N GLU A 343 -4.69 39.44 -6.41
CA GLU A 343 -4.45 40.51 -7.39
C GLU A 343 -5.47 40.52 -8.54
N GLU A 344 -5.96 39.35 -8.98
CA GLU A 344 -7.02 39.25 -9.99
C GLU A 344 -8.41 39.74 -9.51
N THR A 345 -8.59 40.07 -8.23
CA THR A 345 -9.87 40.53 -7.68
C THR A 345 -10.01 42.06 -7.80
N PRO A 346 -10.90 42.62 -8.64
CA PRO A 346 -10.95 44.07 -8.86
C PRO A 346 -11.42 44.83 -7.61
N MET A 347 -10.67 45.86 -7.23
CA MET A 347 -11.04 46.77 -6.14
C MET A 347 -12.30 47.56 -6.50
N GLY A 348 -13.46 47.07 -6.03
CA GLY A 348 -14.77 47.68 -6.26
C GLY A 348 -14.90 49.07 -5.65
N SER A 349 -14.54 50.10 -6.40
CA SER A 349 -14.53 51.50 -5.98
C SER A 349 -15.92 51.95 -5.52
N SER A 350 -16.04 52.33 -4.24
CA SER A 350 -17.30 52.79 -3.65
C SER A 350 -17.72 54.14 -4.21
N LYS A 351 -18.75 54.16 -5.07
CA LYS A 351 -19.53 55.34 -5.43
C LYS A 351 -21.01 55.01 -5.54
N GLU A 352 -21.70 55.07 -4.40
CA GLU A 352 -23.15 55.29 -4.40
C GLU A 352 -23.44 56.70 -4.96
N PRO A 353 -24.41 56.87 -5.86
CA PRO A 353 -24.96 58.19 -6.15
C PRO A 353 -25.91 58.62 -5.04
N ASP A 354 -25.73 59.83 -4.51
CA ASP A 354 -26.65 60.44 -3.54
C ASP A 354 -28.03 60.67 -4.19
N VAL A 355 -29.09 60.14 -3.58
CA VAL A 355 -30.48 60.33 -4.01
C VAL A 355 -31.30 60.73 -2.78
N GLN A 356 -31.34 62.02 -2.52
CA GLN A 356 -32.31 62.63 -1.61
C GLN A 356 -33.67 62.71 -2.32
N GLU A 357 -34.67 62.00 -1.80
CA GLU A 357 -36.07 62.35 -2.07
C GLU A 357 -36.87 62.33 -0.76
N THR A 358 -37.41 63.49 -0.40
CA THR A 358 -38.31 63.66 0.75
C THR A 358 -39.61 64.29 0.28
N SER A 359 -40.72 63.56 0.40
CA SER A 359 -42.02 64.10 0.86
C SER A 359 -43.12 63.03 0.83
N GLU A 360 -44.13 63.21 1.65
CA GLU A 360 -45.33 62.38 1.69
C GLU A 360 -46.35 62.83 0.64
N LEU A 361 -47.29 61.96 0.22
CA LEU A 361 -48.74 62.21 0.34
C LEU A 361 -49.65 61.07 -0.21
N LYS A 362 -50.43 60.48 0.70
CA LYS A 362 -51.81 59.95 0.56
C LYS A 362 -52.30 59.37 -0.79
N GLY A 363 -52.60 58.07 -0.82
CA GLY A 363 -53.53 57.45 -1.78
C GLY A 363 -54.14 56.14 -1.27
N LYS A 364 -55.47 56.07 -1.12
CA LYS A 364 -56.22 54.82 -0.84
C LYS A 364 -56.72 54.21 -2.15
N VAL A 365 -56.79 52.87 -2.21
CA VAL A 365 -57.99 52.07 -2.59
C VAL A 365 -57.69 50.57 -2.34
N SER A 366 -58.71 49.69 -2.37
CA SER A 366 -58.68 48.34 -1.78
C SER A 366 -58.89 47.21 -2.78
N LYS A 367 -58.49 45.98 -2.38
CA LYS A 367 -58.87 44.66 -2.94
C LYS A 367 -58.25 44.35 -4.32
N MET A 368 -58.02 43.08 -4.70
CA MET A 368 -58.74 41.87 -4.30
C MET A 368 -57.85 40.62 -4.17
N VAL A 369 -58.39 39.57 -3.53
CA VAL A 369 -57.83 38.22 -3.45
C VAL A 369 -58.25 37.40 -4.66
N ILE A 370 -57.36 36.53 -5.18
CA ILE A 370 -57.67 35.17 -5.66
C ILE A 370 -56.35 34.39 -5.84
N SER A 371 -56.36 33.13 -5.41
CA SER A 371 -55.36 32.06 -5.60
C SER A 371 -56.09 30.88 -6.28
N PRO A 372 -55.41 29.87 -6.87
CA PRO A 372 -53.99 29.52 -6.74
C PRO A 372 -53.13 29.85 -7.96
#